data_AF-A0A5K0YT53-F1
#
_entry.id   AF-A0A5K0YT53-F1
#
_cell.length_a   1.000
_cell.length_b   1.000
_cell.length_c   1.000
_cell.angle_alpha   90.00
_cell.angle_beta   90.00
_cell.angle_gamma   90.00
#
_symmetry.space_group_name_H-M   'P 1'
#
loop_
_entity.id
_entity.type
_entity.pdbx_description
1 polymer ?
#
loop_
_entity_poly.entity_id
_entity_poly.type
_entity_poly.pdbx_seq_one_letter_code
_entity_poly.pdbx_strand_id
1 'polypeptide(L)' 'MGQQSLIYSFVARGTVILAEFTEFSGNFTAIASQCLQKLPSSNNRFTYTCDNHTFNYLVEDGF' A
#
# COMPACT_ATOMS: atom_id res chain seq x y z
N MET A 1 -7.64 -7.26 -23.56
CA MET A 1 -6.25 -7.21 -23.04
C MET A 1 -6.37 -6.80 -21.58
N GLY A 2 -6.49 -7.77 -20.67
CA GLY A 2 -6.92 -7.55 -19.29
C GLY A 2 -5.85 -6.79 -18.51
N GLN A 3 -6.21 -5.63 -17.97
CA GLN A 3 -5.36 -4.86 -17.06
C GLN A 3 -5.02 -5.74 -15.85
N GLN A 4 -3.78 -6.22 -15.77
CA GLN A 4 -3.25 -6.87 -14.56
C GLN A 4 -3.22 -5.78 -13.48
N SER A 5 -4.22 -5.69 -12.61
CA SER A 5 -4.58 -6.60 -11.50
C SER A 5 -3.49 -6.54 -10.43
N LEU A 6 -3.67 -5.60 -9.48
CA LEU A 6 -3.03 -5.48 -8.18
C LEU A 6 -1.60 -6.04 -8.06
N ILE A 7 -0.60 -5.18 -8.26
CA ILE A 7 0.82 -5.57 -8.24
C ILE A 7 1.39 -5.84 -6.84
N TYR A 8 0.79 -5.24 -5.80
CA TYR A 8 1.20 -5.37 -4.41
C TYR A 8 -0.01 -5.05 -3.53
N SER A 9 -0.18 -5.81 -2.46
CA SER A 9 -1.15 -5.52 -1.41
C SER A 9 -0.62 -5.94 -0.06
N PHE A 10 -1.06 -5.24 0.98
CA PHE A 10 -0.74 -5.60 2.36
C PHE A 10 -1.85 -5.15 3.30
N VAL A 11 -1.86 -5.72 4.49
CA VAL A 11 -2.65 -5.28 5.65
C VAL A 11 -1.67 -4.96 6.77
N ALA A 12 -1.82 -3.80 7.38
CA ALA A 12 -1.00 -3.37 8.51
C ALA A 12 -1.89 -2.96 9.68
N ARG A 13 -1.28 -2.85 10.87
CA ARG A 13 -1.86 -2.15 12.02
C ARG A 13 -0.90 -1.07 12.45
N GLY A 14 -1.31 0.19 12.30
CA GLY A 14 -0.37 1.31 12.35
C GLY A 14 0.72 1.16 11.28
N THR A 15 1.97 0.99 11.71
CA THR A 15 3.12 0.82 10.79
C THR A 15 3.64 -0.62 10.69
N VAL A 16 2.96 -1.57 11.34
CA VAL A 16 3.37 -2.98 11.38
C VAL A 16 2.57 -3.76 10.35
N ILE A 17 3.24 -4.30 9.34
CA ILE A 17 2.63 -5.15 8.31
C ILE A 17 2.34 -6.53 8.91
N LEU A 18 1.08 -6.97 8.80
CA LEU A 18 0.60 -8.26 9.29
C LEU A 18 0.62 -9.32 8.19
N ALA A 19 0.31 -8.92 6.97
CA ALA A 19 0.34 -9.77 5.78
C ALA A 19 0.62 -8.91 4.55
N GLU A 20 1.42 -9.42 3.62
CA GLU A 20 1.67 -8.79 2.33
C GLU A 20 1.78 -9.86 1.23
N PHE A 21 1.46 -9.45 0.00
CA PHE A 21 1.55 -10.32 -1.16
C PHE A 21 1.93 -9.55 -2.42
N THR A 22 2.80 -10.17 -3.24
CA THR A 22 3.08 -9.76 -4.61
C THR A 22 3.61 -10.95 -5.40
N GLU A 23 3.22 -11.02 -6.67
CA GLU A 23 3.79 -11.93 -7.66
C GLU A 23 4.94 -11.27 -8.45
N PHE A 24 5.19 -9.99 -8.18
CA PHE A 24 6.13 -9.15 -8.92
C PHE A 24 7.38 -8.88 -8.08
N SER A 25 8.55 -9.01 -8.70
CA SER A 25 9.80 -8.54 -8.11
C SER A 25 10.00 -7.05 -8.42
N GLY A 26 10.38 -6.27 -7.42
CA GLY A 26 10.60 -4.83 -7.57
C GLY A 26 10.71 -4.10 -6.24
N ASN A 27 10.74 -2.77 -6.30
CA ASN A 27 10.79 -1.89 -5.14
C ASN A 27 9.40 -1.51 -4.59
N PHE A 28 8.33 -2.17 -5.04
CA PHE A 28 6.95 -1.85 -4.65
C PHE A 28 6.72 -1.99 -3.14
N THR A 29 7.24 -3.06 -2.52
CA THR A 29 7.20 -3.26 -1.06
C THR A 29 7.85 -2.11 -0.30
N ALA A 30 9.01 -1.63 -0.77
CA ALA A 30 9.74 -0.54 -0.13
C ALA A 30 8.99 0.79 -0.26
N ILE A 31 8.49 1.12 -1.46
CA ILE A 31 7.66 2.32 -1.69
C ILE A 31 6.41 2.26 -0.81
N ALA A 32 5.75 1.11 -0.76
CA ALA A 32 4.51 0.97 -0.02
C ALA A 32 4.72 1.10 1.50
N SER A 33 5.80 0.51 2.02
CA SER A 33 6.22 0.65 3.43
C SER A 33 6.59 2.09 3.77
N GLN A 34 7.25 2.81 2.86
CA GLN A 34 7.60 4.22 3.06
C GLN A 34 6.34 5.11 3.10
N CYS A 35 5.35 4.82 2.25
CA CYS A 35 4.06 5.49 2.29
C CYS A 35 3.32 5.18 3.59
N LEU A 36 3.34 3.92 4.06
CA LEU A 36 2.74 3.51 5.34
C LEU A 36 3.27 4.34 6.52
N GLN A 37 4.58 4.61 6.58
CA GLN A 37 5.17 5.45 7.64
C GLN A 37 4.66 6.91 7.65
N LYS A 38 4.10 7.38 6.52
CA LYS A 38 3.60 8.76 6.38
C LYS A 38 2.10 8.88 6.63
N LEU A 39 1.38 7.75 6.77
CA LEU A 39 -0.06 7.79 6.96
C LEU A 39 -0.43 8.28 8.36
N PRO A 40 -1.44 9.15 8.49
CA PRO A 40 -1.96 9.52 9.80
C PRO A 40 -2.70 8.32 10.43
N SER A 41 -2.70 8.24 11.76
CA SER A 41 -3.40 7.17 12.49
C SER A 41 -4.93 7.31 12.54
N SER A 42 -5.48 8.38 11.94
CA SER A 42 -6.93 8.64 11.87
C SER A 42 -7.50 8.07 10.58
N ASN A 43 -8.78 7.68 10.59
CA ASN A 43 -9.45 7.13 9.41
C ASN A 43 -9.30 8.06 8.21
N ASN A 44 -8.76 7.53 7.12
CA ASN A 44 -8.46 8.32 5.94
C ASN A 44 -8.34 7.44 4.68
N ARG A 45 -8.53 8.05 3.51
CA ARG A 45 -8.16 7.44 2.23
C ARG A 45 -7.06 8.26 1.60
N PHE A 46 -6.00 7.58 1.18
CA PHE A 46 -4.84 8.22 0.58
C PHE A 46 -4.45 7.49 -0.69
N THR A 47 -4.23 8.25 -1.76
CA THR A 47 -3.76 7.73 -3.04
C THR A 47 -2.45 8.40 -3.38
N TYR A 48 -1.42 7.58 -3.64
CA TYR A 48 -0.11 8.04 -4.06
C TYR A 48 0.20 7.49 -5.45
N THR A 49 0.49 8.39 -6.39
CA THR A 49 0.85 8.04 -7.75
C THR A 49 2.31 8.36 -8.00
N CYS A 50 3.10 7.37 -8.43
CA CYS A 50 4.51 7.52 -8.76
C CYS A 50 4.87 6.60 -9.93
N ASP A 51 5.64 7.10 -10.90
CA ASP A 51 6.15 6.32 -12.04
C ASP A 51 5.10 5.40 -12.68
N ASN A 52 3.93 5.96 -12.98
CA ASN A 52 2.80 5.26 -13.62
C ASN A 52 2.16 4.13 -12.79
N HIS A 53 2.45 4.07 -11.49
CA HIS A 53 1.81 3.18 -10.51
C HIS A 53 1.00 3.98 -9.51
N THR A 54 -0.15 3.42 -9.11
CA THR A 54 -1.04 4.02 -8.12
C THR A 54 -1.11 3.13 -6.89
N PHE A 55 -0.71 3.66 -5.74
CA PHE A 55 -0.82 3.02 -4.43
C PHE A 55 -2.02 3.60 -3.70
N ASN A 56 -2.95 2.73 -3.30
CA ASN A 56 -4.15 3.14 -2.58
C ASN A 56 -4.09 2.62 -1.14
N TYR A 57 -4.41 3.49 -0.20
CA TYR A 57 -4.44 3.20 1.23
C TYR A 57 -5.80 3.57 1.79
N LEU A 58 -6.34 2.70 2.62
CA LEU A 58 -7.49 2.94 3.46
C LEU A 58 -7.03 2.73 4.89
N VAL A 59 -7.09 3.78 5.69
CA VAL A 59 -6.90 3.70 7.14
C VAL A 59 -8.29 3.65 7.77
N GLU A 60 -8.59 2.60 8.52
CA GLU A 60 -9.87 2.41 9.18
C GLU A 60 -9.71 1.61 10.49
N ASP A 61 -10.12 2.18 11.62
CA ASP A 61 -10.06 1.54 12.95
C ASP A 61 -8.63 1.09 13.35
N GLY A 62 -7.61 1.79 12.85
CA GLY A 62 -6.20 1.50 13.12
C GLY A 62 -5.57 0.44 12.21
N PHE A 63 -6.31 -0.04 11.20
CA PHE A 63 -5.78 -0.78 10.04
C PHE A 63 -5.50 0.16 8.88
#